data_AF-A0A2U1J379-F1
#
_entry.id   AF-A0A2U1J379-F1
#
_cell.length_a   1.000
_cell.length_b   1.000
_cell.length_c   1.000
_cell.angle_alpha   90.00
_cell.angle_beta   90.00
_cell.angle_gamma   90.00
#
_symmetry.space_group_name_H-M   'P 1'
#
loop_
_entity.id
_entity.type
_entity.pdbx_description
1 polymer ?
#
loop_
_entity_poly.entity_id
_entity_poly.type
_entity_poly.pdbx_seq_one_letter_code
_entity_poly.pdbx_strand_id
1 'polypeptide(L)'
;MPYVDAPNTKIEIGDMNPRILIVAANLEDEIIKTLTDGAVDGMTSAGVLKENIVIHNINNPIEIPKKTKELIIATRKEALICIGIFIDGEMEDFDSKSMESYNEVLDIIVETNVPCIMGILTCNDYEQGLERAGIGRKVKGANHGYFWATAALSEIKVRSNYCKGISDTSIFDGFSVPSNVKVEGGRNNKNVAILCAQWNMEINSEIVLETVRTLVKNGYDFNNIAVYSASGSFELPGLAKYVIDVSRLEGVNENNRPIDSVVCIGSLIKGGTKHFKFIGDAVEISLEKITSITKIQCVSGVLCCKSSDEAKLYAGIDVGETKGVNIGSKLGNMVG
;
A
#
# COMPACT_ATOMS: atom_id res chain seq x y z
N MET A 1 -6.46 -5.67 -20.28
CA MET A 1 -5.09 -5.13 -20.10
C MET A 1 -4.49 -5.92 -18.94
N PRO A 2 -3.48 -6.78 -19.14
CA PRO A 2 -2.78 -7.36 -18.00
C PRO A 2 -2.19 -6.19 -17.20
N TYR A 3 -2.27 -6.25 -15.88
CA TYR A 3 -1.73 -5.26 -14.95
C TYR A 3 -0.31 -4.85 -15.38
N VAL A 4 -0.16 -3.64 -15.95
CA VAL A 4 1.03 -3.27 -16.72
C VAL A 4 2.26 -3.01 -15.82
N ASP A 5 2.09 -2.85 -14.51
CA ASP A 5 3.21 -2.64 -13.56
C ASP A 5 2.92 -3.30 -12.20
N ALA A 6 2.79 -4.64 -12.18
CA ALA A 6 2.80 -5.35 -10.90
C ALA A 6 4.20 -5.30 -10.27
N PRO A 7 4.34 -5.01 -8.97
CA PRO A 7 5.63 -5.00 -8.30
C PRO A 7 6.34 -6.34 -8.45
N ASN A 8 7.68 -6.31 -8.34
CA ASN A 8 8.50 -7.50 -8.41
C ASN A 8 8.01 -8.53 -7.38
N THR A 9 7.46 -9.65 -7.84
CA THR A 9 6.76 -10.62 -7.00
C THR A 9 7.69 -11.55 -6.21
N LYS A 10 9.00 -11.42 -6.40
CA LYS A 10 10.01 -12.15 -5.64
C LYS A 10 10.34 -11.38 -4.37
N ILE A 11 9.72 -11.78 -3.26
CA ILE A 11 10.08 -11.29 -1.94
C ILE A 11 10.91 -12.34 -1.22
N GLU A 12 12.14 -11.97 -0.87
CA GLU A 12 12.99 -12.76 -0.01
C GLU A 12 12.78 -12.34 1.45
N ILE A 13 12.17 -13.24 2.25
CA ILE A 13 11.95 -12.97 3.67
C ILE A 13 13.24 -13.11 4.50
N GLY A 14 14.30 -13.69 3.93
CA GLY A 14 15.58 -13.91 4.62
C GLY A 14 15.39 -14.74 5.89
N ASP A 15 15.99 -14.30 7.00
CA ASP A 15 15.88 -14.95 8.32
C ASP A 15 14.56 -14.61 9.07
N MET A 16 13.64 -13.87 8.45
CA MET A 16 12.35 -13.57 9.07
C MET A 16 11.48 -14.83 9.16
N ASN A 17 10.72 -14.97 10.24
CA ASN A 17 9.78 -16.08 10.42
C ASN A 17 8.36 -15.57 10.68
N PRO A 18 7.73 -14.92 9.67
CA PRO A 18 6.53 -14.14 9.88
C PRO A 18 5.31 -15.02 10.18
N ARG A 19 4.48 -14.60 11.15
CA ARG A 19 3.21 -15.27 11.46
C ARG A 19 2.04 -14.55 10.80
N ILE A 20 1.40 -15.23 9.85
CA ILE A 20 0.34 -14.68 9.02
C ILE A 20 -1.01 -15.28 9.42
N LEU A 21 -2.07 -14.47 9.31
CA LEU A 21 -3.45 -14.91 9.44
C LEU A 21 -4.23 -14.54 8.18
N ILE A 22 -4.89 -15.52 7.57
CA ILE A 22 -5.85 -15.32 6.51
C ILE A 22 -7.25 -15.43 7.10
N VAL A 23 -8.10 -14.44 6.86
CA VAL A 23 -9.55 -14.55 7.10
C VAL A 23 -10.22 -14.68 5.74
N ALA A 24 -10.73 -15.87 5.43
CA ALA A 24 -11.35 -16.17 4.15
C ALA A 24 -12.85 -16.41 4.33
N ALA A 25 -13.69 -15.85 3.46
CA ALA A 25 -15.14 -16.07 3.50
C ALA A 25 -15.57 -17.09 2.46
N ASN A 26 -16.07 -18.24 2.92
CA ASN A 26 -16.60 -19.36 2.14
C ASN A 26 -15.53 -20.11 1.31
N LEU A 27 -14.68 -20.90 1.97
CA LEU A 27 -13.69 -21.78 1.30
C LEU A 27 -14.29 -22.89 0.41
N GLU A 28 -15.60 -23.13 0.46
CA GLU A 28 -16.27 -24.05 -0.49
C GLU A 28 -16.49 -23.39 -1.86
N ASP A 29 -16.40 -22.06 -1.95
CA ASP A 29 -16.44 -21.34 -3.23
C ASP A 29 -15.10 -21.48 -3.98
N GLU A 30 -15.18 -21.76 -5.28
CA GLU A 30 -14.01 -22.04 -6.13
C GLU A 30 -13.06 -20.84 -6.24
N ILE A 31 -13.59 -19.61 -6.32
CA ILE A 31 -12.80 -18.38 -6.41
C ILE A 31 -12.04 -18.18 -5.09
N ILE A 32 -12.75 -18.25 -3.97
CA ILE A 32 -12.17 -18.02 -2.64
C ILE A 32 -11.12 -19.07 -2.31
N LYS A 33 -11.41 -20.34 -2.60
CA LYS A 33 -10.45 -21.42 -2.40
C LYS A 33 -9.18 -21.19 -3.23
N THR A 34 -9.33 -20.86 -4.51
CA THR A 34 -8.19 -20.65 -5.43
C THR A 34 -7.34 -19.46 -5.02
N LEU A 35 -7.97 -18.35 -4.58
CA LEU A 35 -7.25 -17.19 -4.05
C LEU A 35 -6.52 -17.52 -2.74
N THR A 36 -7.18 -18.24 -1.83
CA THR A 36 -6.56 -18.63 -0.55
C THR A 36 -5.37 -19.56 -0.78
N ASP A 37 -5.52 -20.55 -1.66
CA ASP A 37 -4.42 -21.45 -2.05
C ASP A 37 -3.27 -20.66 -2.70
N GLY A 38 -3.58 -19.70 -3.56
CA GLY A 38 -2.58 -18.80 -4.17
C GLY A 38 -1.82 -17.95 -3.15
N ALA A 39 -2.50 -17.48 -2.09
CA ALA A 39 -1.84 -16.76 -1.00
C ALA A 39 -0.92 -17.68 -0.17
N VAL A 40 -1.36 -18.90 0.13
CA VAL A 40 -0.50 -19.90 0.80
C VAL A 40 0.71 -20.24 -0.06
N ASP A 41 0.52 -20.44 -1.37
CA ASP A 41 1.60 -20.71 -2.31
C ASP A 41 2.61 -19.56 -2.38
N GLY A 42 2.14 -18.31 -2.50
CA GLY A 42 3.01 -17.14 -2.50
C GLY A 42 3.84 -17.00 -1.23
N MET A 43 3.25 -17.25 -0.07
CA MET A 43 3.97 -17.21 1.21
C MET A 43 4.98 -18.36 1.35
N THR A 44 4.57 -19.59 1.04
CA THR A 44 5.46 -20.77 1.18
C THR A 44 6.59 -20.75 0.17
N SER A 45 6.34 -20.28 -1.05
CA SER A 45 7.37 -20.03 -2.08
C SER A 45 8.39 -18.97 -1.66
N ALA A 46 7.98 -18.00 -0.83
CA ALA A 46 8.86 -17.00 -0.23
C ALA A 46 9.59 -17.50 1.03
N GLY A 47 9.35 -18.73 1.48
CA GLY A 47 10.02 -19.36 2.63
C GLY A 47 9.24 -19.34 3.94
N VAL A 48 8.00 -18.84 3.97
CA VAL A 48 7.18 -18.84 5.19
C VAL A 48 6.81 -20.26 5.57
N LEU A 49 7.06 -20.65 6.82
CA LEU A 49 6.68 -21.96 7.33
C LEU A 49 5.16 -22.13 7.31
N LYS A 50 4.67 -23.26 6.81
CA LYS A 50 3.23 -23.55 6.72
C LYS A 50 2.51 -23.45 8.07
N GLU A 51 3.16 -23.85 9.16
CA GLU A 51 2.65 -23.74 10.53
C GLU A 51 2.44 -22.30 11.01
N ASN A 52 3.10 -21.33 10.38
CA ASN A 52 2.93 -19.91 10.69
C ASN A 52 1.77 -19.26 9.93
N ILE A 53 1.20 -19.96 8.93
CA ILE A 53 0.06 -19.51 8.16
C ILE A 53 -1.21 -20.13 8.75
N VAL A 54 -2.04 -19.30 9.39
CA VAL A 54 -3.33 -19.72 9.95
C VAL A 54 -4.44 -19.22 9.04
N ILE A 55 -5.38 -20.08 8.69
CA ILE A 55 -6.57 -19.72 7.90
C ILE A 55 -7.79 -19.84 8.79
N HIS A 56 -8.57 -18.76 8.87
CA HIS A 56 -9.85 -18.72 9.55
C HIS A 56 -10.97 -18.56 8.52
N ASN A 57 -11.75 -19.62 8.33
CA ASN A 57 -12.89 -19.61 7.41
C ASN A 57 -14.14 -19.07 8.10
N ILE A 58 -14.82 -18.14 7.45
CA ILE A 58 -16.14 -17.64 7.83
C ILE A 58 -17.12 -17.82 6.67
N ASN A 59 -18.40 -17.51 6.87
CA ASN A 59 -19.42 -17.74 5.85
C ASN A 59 -19.57 -16.54 4.90
N ASN A 60 -19.64 -15.32 5.44
CA ASN A 60 -20.00 -14.14 4.66
C ASN A 60 -18.84 -13.14 4.57
N PRO A 61 -18.48 -12.66 3.36
CA PRO A 61 -17.41 -11.68 3.20
C PRO A 61 -17.64 -10.35 3.93
N ILE A 62 -18.89 -9.96 4.22
CA ILE A 62 -19.19 -8.76 5.01
C ILE A 62 -18.72 -8.88 6.47
N GLU A 63 -18.54 -10.10 6.98
CA GLU A 63 -18.11 -10.34 8.36
C GLU A 63 -16.58 -10.35 8.48
N ILE A 64 -15.85 -10.26 7.36
CA ILE A 64 -14.38 -10.33 7.34
C ILE A 64 -13.77 -9.24 8.24
N PRO A 65 -14.09 -7.93 8.11
CA PRO A 65 -13.40 -6.92 8.90
C PRO A 65 -13.64 -7.10 10.40
N LYS A 66 -14.88 -7.37 10.82
CA LYS A 66 -15.20 -7.69 12.21
C LYS A 66 -14.38 -8.88 12.73
N LYS A 67 -14.32 -9.97 11.96
CA LYS A 67 -13.55 -11.16 12.35
C LYS A 67 -12.06 -10.88 12.41
N THR A 68 -11.53 -10.12 11.45
CA THR A 68 -10.14 -9.63 11.43
C THR A 68 -9.84 -8.85 12.71
N LYS A 69 -10.71 -7.93 13.14
CA LYS A 69 -10.55 -7.17 14.38
C LYS A 69 -10.55 -8.04 15.64
N GLU A 70 -11.41 -9.03 15.72
CA GLU A 70 -11.44 -9.98 16.85
C GLU A 70 -10.14 -10.78 16.94
N LEU A 71 -9.65 -11.29 15.79
CA LEU A 71 -8.48 -12.16 15.75
C LEU A 71 -7.16 -11.41 15.90
N ILE A 72 -7.04 -10.20 15.36
CA ILE A 72 -5.79 -9.42 15.44
C ILE A 72 -5.48 -9.00 16.87
N ILE A 73 -6.50 -8.69 17.68
CA ILE A 73 -6.36 -8.38 19.10
C ILE A 73 -5.97 -9.64 19.89
N ALA A 74 -6.54 -10.79 19.52
CA ALA A 74 -6.30 -12.05 20.19
C ALA A 74 -4.96 -12.73 19.81
N THR A 75 -4.38 -12.36 18.66
CA THR A 75 -3.25 -13.10 18.07
C THR A 75 -2.04 -12.18 17.83
N ARG A 76 -0.82 -12.65 18.14
CA ARG A 76 0.43 -11.90 17.89
C ARG A 76 0.89 -12.00 16.42
N LYS A 77 -0.04 -11.86 15.47
CA LYS A 77 0.23 -11.99 14.04
C LYS A 77 0.89 -10.72 13.50
N GLU A 78 1.76 -10.88 12.51
CA GLU A 78 2.58 -9.80 11.94
C GLU A 78 1.97 -9.21 10.67
N ALA A 79 1.10 -9.96 9.99
CA ALA A 79 0.22 -9.44 8.95
C ALA A 79 -1.04 -10.30 8.81
N LEU A 80 -2.08 -9.71 8.22
CA LEU A 80 -3.35 -10.35 7.91
C LEU A 80 -3.67 -10.23 6.42
N ILE A 81 -4.44 -11.18 5.89
CA ILE A 81 -5.01 -11.12 4.54
C ILE A 81 -6.51 -11.38 4.63
N CYS A 82 -7.31 -10.40 4.21
CA CYS A 82 -8.77 -10.46 4.17
C CYS A 82 -9.22 -10.97 2.81
N ILE A 83 -9.65 -12.23 2.66
CA ILE A 83 -10.01 -12.83 1.36
C ILE A 83 -11.53 -13.00 1.24
N GLY A 84 -12.13 -12.32 0.27
CA GLY A 84 -13.56 -12.38 0.02
C GLY A 84 -13.93 -11.92 -1.39
N ILE A 85 -15.20 -12.03 -1.74
CA ILE A 85 -15.74 -11.51 -3.00
C ILE A 85 -17.12 -10.88 -2.77
N PHE A 86 -17.30 -9.69 -3.31
CA PHE A 86 -18.59 -9.03 -3.49
C PHE A 86 -18.90 -9.01 -4.99
N ILE A 87 -20.11 -9.43 -5.36
CA ILE A 87 -20.59 -9.42 -6.75
C ILE A 87 -21.77 -8.45 -6.84
N ASP A 88 -21.68 -7.50 -7.77
CA ASP A 88 -22.74 -6.52 -8.03
C ASP A 88 -24.02 -7.26 -8.49
N GLY A 89 -25.15 -6.91 -7.90
CA GLY A 89 -26.44 -7.60 -8.10
C GLY A 89 -26.68 -8.84 -7.22
N GLU A 90 -25.66 -9.40 -6.55
CA GLU A 90 -25.82 -10.50 -5.57
C GLU A 90 -25.84 -10.00 -4.11
N MET A 91 -25.53 -8.72 -3.91
CA MET A 91 -25.49 -8.05 -2.62
C MET A 91 -26.33 -6.77 -2.65
N GLU A 92 -27.20 -6.58 -1.65
CA GLU A 92 -27.89 -5.30 -1.42
C GLU A 92 -26.88 -4.20 -1.07
N ASP A 93 -27.08 -2.99 -1.59
CA ASP A 93 -26.23 -1.81 -1.31
C ASP A 93 -24.73 -2.06 -1.54
N PHE A 94 -24.39 -2.76 -2.64
CA PHE A 94 -23.02 -3.16 -3.02
C PHE A 94 -21.98 -2.05 -2.82
N ASP A 95 -22.26 -0.81 -3.27
CA ASP A 95 -21.32 0.30 -3.16
C ASP A 95 -21.08 0.71 -1.69
N SER A 96 -22.14 0.75 -0.88
CA SER A 96 -22.06 1.14 0.54
C SER A 96 -21.31 0.09 1.36
N LYS A 97 -21.65 -1.19 1.19
CA LYS A 97 -21.02 -2.30 1.94
C LYS A 97 -19.58 -2.53 1.52
N SER A 98 -19.27 -2.32 0.23
CA SER A 98 -17.88 -2.29 -0.24
C SER A 98 -17.12 -1.19 0.46
N MET A 99 -17.63 0.05 0.44
CA MET A 99 -16.94 1.18 1.08
C MET A 99 -16.76 0.99 2.60
N GLU A 100 -17.77 0.47 3.30
CA GLU A 100 -17.71 0.13 4.72
C GLU A 100 -16.58 -0.87 5.00
N SER A 101 -16.49 -1.94 4.22
CA SER A 101 -15.43 -2.95 4.38
C SER A 101 -14.02 -2.37 4.20
N TYR A 102 -13.83 -1.43 3.26
CA TYR A 102 -12.53 -0.79 3.00
C TYR A 102 -12.12 0.11 4.15
N ASN A 103 -13.06 0.93 4.63
CA ASN A 103 -12.84 1.80 5.78
C ASN A 103 -12.56 0.99 7.06
N GLU A 104 -13.32 -0.08 7.32
CA GLU A 104 -13.13 -0.90 8.51
C GLU A 104 -11.77 -1.60 8.53
N VAL A 105 -11.30 -2.11 7.38
CA VAL A 105 -9.96 -2.71 7.31
C VAL A 105 -8.86 -1.66 7.54
N LEU A 106 -8.97 -0.45 6.96
CA LEU A 106 -8.01 0.62 7.25
C LEU A 106 -8.05 1.04 8.72
N ASP A 107 -9.23 1.11 9.32
CA ASP A 107 -9.41 1.42 10.74
C ASP A 107 -8.73 0.38 11.63
N ILE A 108 -8.84 -0.91 11.30
CA ILE A 108 -8.12 -1.98 12.00
C ILE A 108 -6.60 -1.76 11.90
N ILE A 109 -6.08 -1.44 10.71
CA ILE A 109 -4.64 -1.20 10.52
C ILE A 109 -4.19 0.01 11.35
N VAL A 110 -4.93 1.11 11.32
CA VAL A 110 -4.61 2.35 12.05
C VAL A 110 -4.67 2.14 13.57
N GLU A 111 -5.61 1.33 14.06
CA GLU A 111 -5.75 1.01 15.49
C GLU A 111 -4.67 0.04 16.00
N THR A 112 -4.24 -0.91 15.16
CA THR A 112 -3.39 -2.03 15.60
C THR A 112 -1.92 -1.91 15.19
N ASN A 113 -1.61 -1.05 14.21
CA ASN A 113 -0.31 -0.99 13.51
C ASN A 113 0.09 -2.28 12.78
N VAL A 114 -0.81 -3.26 12.66
CA VAL A 114 -0.56 -4.51 11.97
C VAL A 114 -1.11 -4.42 10.54
N PRO A 115 -0.29 -4.68 9.51
CA PRO A 115 -0.76 -4.62 8.12
C PRO A 115 -1.86 -5.66 7.85
N CYS A 116 -2.95 -5.21 7.24
CA CYS A 116 -4.07 -6.05 6.81
C CYS A 116 -4.29 -5.85 5.30
N ILE A 117 -3.98 -6.87 4.50
CA ILE A 117 -4.10 -6.81 3.06
C ILE A 117 -5.56 -6.96 2.63
N MET A 118 -6.02 -6.01 1.81
CA MET A 118 -7.37 -6.02 1.24
C MET A 118 -7.47 -6.97 0.06
N GLY A 119 -7.90 -8.21 0.32
CA GLY A 119 -8.23 -9.22 -0.68
C GLY A 119 -9.72 -9.44 -0.88
N ILE A 120 -10.57 -8.46 -0.55
CA ILE A 120 -12.00 -8.50 -0.86
C ILE A 120 -12.22 -7.94 -2.26
N LEU A 121 -12.48 -8.83 -3.20
CA LEU A 121 -12.73 -8.48 -4.59
C LEU A 121 -14.11 -7.86 -4.79
N THR A 122 -14.18 -6.66 -5.36
CA THR A 122 -15.44 -6.06 -5.81
C THR A 122 -15.59 -6.30 -7.31
N CYS A 123 -16.45 -7.24 -7.70
CA CYS A 123 -16.64 -7.72 -9.06
C CYS A 123 -18.02 -7.34 -9.62
N ASN A 124 -18.11 -7.15 -10.93
CA ASN A 124 -19.38 -6.92 -11.63
C ASN A 124 -20.15 -8.25 -11.84
N ASP A 125 -19.43 -9.36 -11.97
CA ASP A 125 -19.98 -10.71 -12.15
C ASP A 125 -19.02 -11.79 -11.62
N TYR A 126 -19.49 -13.03 -11.53
CA TYR A 126 -18.71 -14.18 -11.06
C TYR A 126 -17.52 -14.51 -11.98
N GLU A 127 -17.66 -14.32 -13.30
CA GLU A 127 -16.59 -14.60 -14.26
C GLU A 127 -15.38 -13.70 -14.02
N GLN A 128 -15.62 -12.43 -13.72
CA GLN A 128 -14.54 -11.50 -13.34
C GLN A 128 -13.84 -11.93 -12.04
N GLY A 129 -14.55 -12.56 -11.11
CA GLY A 129 -13.96 -13.19 -9.93
C GLY A 129 -13.03 -14.35 -10.29
N LEU A 130 -13.45 -15.23 -11.21
CA LEU A 130 -12.61 -16.31 -11.73
C LEU A 130 -11.37 -15.78 -12.44
N GLU A 131 -11.51 -14.72 -13.26
CA GLU A 131 -10.37 -14.05 -13.91
C GLU A 131 -9.34 -13.58 -12.87
N ARG A 132 -9.79 -12.96 -11.77
CA ARG A 132 -8.93 -12.50 -10.67
C ARG A 132 -8.32 -13.63 -9.84
N ALA A 133 -8.97 -14.78 -9.77
CA ALA A 133 -8.39 -16.00 -9.18
C ALA A 133 -7.40 -16.70 -10.13
N GLY A 134 -7.27 -16.25 -11.38
CA GLY A 134 -6.40 -16.86 -12.39
C GLY A 134 -7.00 -18.10 -13.08
N ILE A 135 -8.28 -18.36 -12.85
CA ILE A 135 -9.03 -19.51 -13.39
C ILE A 135 -10.21 -19.06 -14.28
N GLY A 136 -10.14 -17.84 -14.82
CA GLY A 136 -11.13 -17.33 -15.76
C GLY A 136 -11.30 -18.25 -16.98
N ARG A 137 -12.55 -18.42 -17.40
CA ARG A 137 -12.93 -19.33 -18.49
C ARG A 137 -12.64 -18.72 -19.85
N LYS A 138 -12.77 -17.39 -19.96
CA LYS A 138 -12.49 -16.63 -21.19
C LYS A 138 -11.06 -16.09 -21.21
N VAL A 139 -10.64 -15.48 -20.12
CA VAL A 139 -9.30 -14.88 -19.97
C VAL A 139 -8.67 -15.46 -18.71
N LYS A 140 -7.49 -16.06 -18.85
CA LYS A 140 -6.69 -16.43 -17.68
C LYS A 140 -6.02 -15.18 -17.14
N GLY A 141 -6.51 -14.67 -16.02
CA GLY A 141 -5.81 -13.64 -15.26
C GLY A 141 -4.68 -14.22 -14.42
N ALA A 142 -4.09 -13.38 -13.58
CA ALA A 142 -3.15 -13.81 -12.55
C ALA A 142 -3.88 -13.97 -11.21
N ASN A 143 -3.49 -14.98 -10.42
CA ASN A 143 -4.11 -15.25 -9.12
C ASN A 143 -3.75 -14.13 -8.13
N HIS A 144 -4.74 -13.32 -7.76
CA HIS A 144 -4.54 -12.19 -6.86
C HIS A 144 -4.14 -12.61 -5.44
N GLY A 145 -4.51 -13.82 -5.01
CA GLY A 145 -4.06 -14.41 -3.77
C GLY A 145 -2.54 -14.41 -3.62
N TYR A 146 -1.83 -14.79 -4.68
CA TYR A 146 -0.36 -14.77 -4.70
C TYR A 146 0.16 -13.34 -4.50
N PHE A 147 -0.42 -12.35 -5.19
CA PHE A 147 -0.03 -10.95 -5.02
C PHE A 147 -0.31 -10.43 -3.61
N TRP A 148 -1.43 -10.81 -3.00
CA TRP A 148 -1.74 -10.43 -1.62
C TRP A 148 -0.76 -11.02 -0.61
N ALA A 149 -0.29 -12.24 -0.83
CA ALA A 149 0.80 -12.82 -0.06
C ALA A 149 2.09 -12.00 -0.18
N THR A 150 2.47 -11.63 -1.41
CA THR A 150 3.65 -10.77 -1.60
C THR A 150 3.44 -9.39 -0.95
N ALA A 151 2.25 -8.80 -1.03
CA ALA A 151 1.94 -7.55 -0.36
C ALA A 151 2.14 -7.65 1.16
N ALA A 152 1.60 -8.69 1.79
CA ALA A 152 1.75 -8.93 3.23
C ALA A 152 3.23 -9.03 3.65
N LEU A 153 4.05 -9.75 2.87
CA LEU A 153 5.47 -9.91 3.16
C LEU A 153 6.27 -8.63 2.91
N SER A 154 5.92 -7.86 1.87
CA SER A 154 6.50 -6.53 1.60
C SER A 154 6.24 -5.59 2.76
N GLU A 155 5.01 -5.57 3.27
CA GLU A 155 4.59 -4.74 4.40
C GLU A 155 5.31 -5.11 5.71
N ILE A 156 5.60 -6.39 5.95
CA ILE A 156 6.45 -6.82 7.07
C ILE A 156 7.90 -6.35 6.85
N LYS A 157 8.42 -6.52 5.63
CA LYS A 157 9.80 -6.16 5.29
C LYS A 157 10.06 -4.66 5.45
N VAL A 158 9.18 -3.80 4.93
CA VAL A 158 9.33 -2.34 5.04
C VAL A 158 9.30 -1.87 6.49
N ARG A 159 8.45 -2.48 7.33
CA ARG A 159 8.40 -2.21 8.78
C ARG A 159 9.68 -2.62 9.50
N SER A 160 10.25 -3.78 9.14
CA SER A 160 11.58 -4.21 9.62
C SER A 160 12.68 -3.24 9.15
N ASN A 161 12.66 -2.83 7.89
CA ASN A 161 13.65 -1.89 7.33
C ASN A 161 13.60 -0.55 8.04
N TYR A 162 12.40 -0.02 8.28
CA TYR A 162 12.19 1.19 9.08
C TYR A 162 12.84 1.07 10.46
N CYS A 163 12.58 -0.02 11.20
CA CYS A 163 13.19 -0.22 12.51
C CYS A 163 14.72 -0.28 12.44
N LYS A 164 15.30 -0.76 11.34
CA LYS A 164 16.75 -0.81 11.10
C LYS A 164 17.33 0.51 10.56
N GLY A 165 16.52 1.54 10.35
CA GLY A 165 16.96 2.81 9.75
C GLY A 165 17.29 2.71 8.27
N ILE A 166 16.74 1.71 7.57
CA ILE A 166 17.01 1.45 6.15
C ILE A 166 15.92 2.12 5.30
N SER A 167 16.28 3.21 4.62
CA SER A 167 15.47 3.85 3.58
C SER A 167 15.64 3.14 2.23
N ASP A 168 14.62 3.19 1.39
CA ASP A 168 14.69 2.75 0.00
C ASP A 168 15.45 3.79 -0.84
N THR A 169 16.72 3.50 -1.11
CA THR A 169 17.56 4.38 -1.95
C THR A 169 17.48 4.01 -3.43
N SER A 170 16.90 2.87 -3.78
CA SER A 170 16.89 2.37 -5.16
C SER A 170 16.07 3.25 -6.11
N ILE A 171 15.09 3.98 -5.58
CA ILE A 171 14.31 4.99 -6.32
C ILE A 171 15.21 6.13 -6.83
N PHE A 172 16.40 6.32 -6.25
CA PHE A 172 17.38 7.30 -6.69
C PHE A 172 18.46 6.72 -7.63
N ASP A 173 18.43 5.41 -7.93
CA ASP A 173 19.40 4.80 -8.83
C ASP A 173 19.21 5.35 -10.26
N GLY A 174 20.27 5.96 -10.82
CA GLY A 174 20.18 6.67 -12.10
C GLY A 174 19.73 8.13 -11.99
N PHE A 175 19.34 8.58 -10.80
CA PHE A 175 19.04 9.99 -10.52
C PHE A 175 20.32 10.74 -10.14
N SER A 176 20.87 11.52 -11.05
CA SER A 176 21.88 12.52 -10.69
C SER A 176 21.19 13.65 -9.92
N VAL A 177 21.28 13.62 -8.59
CA VAL A 177 21.04 14.81 -7.76
C VAL A 177 21.94 15.91 -8.36
N PRO A 178 21.39 17.05 -8.82
CA PRO A 178 22.20 18.06 -9.47
C PRO A 178 23.37 18.43 -8.55
N SER A 179 24.60 18.32 -9.05
CA SER A 179 25.86 18.68 -8.36
C SER A 179 25.90 20.13 -7.85
N ASN A 180 24.87 20.91 -8.18
CA ASN A 180 24.68 22.31 -7.85
C ASN A 180 23.82 22.49 -6.59
N VAL A 181 23.21 21.41 -6.07
CA VAL A 181 22.66 21.38 -4.71
C VAL A 181 23.84 21.19 -3.78
N LYS A 182 24.53 22.29 -3.45
CA LYS A 182 25.39 22.30 -2.26
C LYS A 182 24.51 22.06 -1.05
N VAL A 183 24.50 20.82 -0.54
CA VAL A 183 23.91 20.47 0.75
C VAL A 183 24.86 20.99 1.84
N GLU A 184 24.97 22.32 1.96
CA GLU A 184 25.52 22.96 3.16
C GLU A 184 24.33 23.34 4.04
N GLY A 185 24.04 22.48 5.02
CA GLY A 185 23.15 22.74 6.15
C GLY A 185 21.75 23.20 5.75
N GLY A 186 20.88 22.25 5.41
CA GLY A 186 19.44 22.53 5.40
C GLY A 186 19.06 23.20 6.73
N ARG A 187 18.49 24.41 6.67
CA ARG A 187 18.08 25.14 7.89
C ARG A 187 16.91 24.44 8.58
N ASN A 188 16.19 23.59 7.86
CA ASN A 188 15.08 22.82 8.37
C ASN A 188 15.54 21.39 8.73
N ASN A 189 15.53 21.11 10.04
CA ASN A 189 15.97 19.84 10.61
C ASN A 189 14.81 18.86 10.88
N LYS A 190 13.66 19.09 10.23
CA LYS A 190 12.49 18.21 10.30
C LYS A 190 12.71 16.93 9.50
N ASN A 191 12.25 15.80 10.05
CA ASN A 191 12.32 14.50 9.42
C ASN A 191 11.04 14.23 8.61
N VAL A 192 11.21 13.96 7.31
CA VAL A 192 10.11 13.71 6.38
C VAL A 192 10.19 12.27 5.90
N ALA A 193 9.09 11.52 6.06
CA ALA A 193 8.93 10.22 5.43
C ALA A 193 8.11 10.35 4.15
N ILE A 194 8.66 9.90 3.03
CA ILE A 194 7.94 9.75 1.76
C ILE A 194 7.59 8.27 1.60
N LEU A 195 6.31 7.95 1.48
CA LEU A 195 5.82 6.59 1.28
C LEU A 195 5.40 6.43 -0.17
N CYS A 196 5.93 5.44 -0.86
CA CYS A 196 5.70 5.23 -2.30
C CYS A 196 5.03 3.89 -2.54
N ALA A 197 3.84 3.87 -3.15
CA ALA A 197 3.23 2.64 -3.61
C ALA A 197 4.05 2.04 -4.76
N GLN A 198 4.25 0.72 -4.75
CA GLN A 198 5.07 0.03 -5.77
C GLN A 198 4.32 -0.25 -7.09
N TRP A 199 3.02 -0.01 -7.16
CA TRP A 199 2.26 -0.13 -8.41
C TRP A 199 2.39 1.15 -9.23
N ASN A 200 2.67 1.02 -10.53
CA ASN A 200 2.89 2.14 -11.46
C ASN A 200 4.16 2.96 -11.12
N MET A 201 5.30 2.29 -10.91
CA MET A 201 6.56 2.95 -10.53
C MET A 201 7.07 3.95 -11.57
N GLU A 202 6.76 3.80 -12.86
CA GLU A 202 7.08 4.82 -13.89
C GLU A 202 6.48 6.19 -13.53
N ILE A 203 5.30 6.21 -12.88
CA ILE A 203 4.60 7.43 -12.47
C ILE A 203 5.04 7.83 -11.06
N ASN A 204 5.00 6.90 -10.10
CA ASN A 204 5.20 7.25 -8.69
C ASN A 204 6.63 7.70 -8.40
N SER A 205 7.64 7.10 -9.06
CA SER A 205 9.04 7.49 -8.87
C SER A 205 9.29 8.94 -9.29
N GLU A 206 8.78 9.37 -10.44
CA GLU A 206 8.90 10.76 -10.89
C GLU A 206 8.27 11.77 -9.90
N ILE A 207 7.14 11.41 -9.29
CA ILE A 207 6.49 12.24 -8.27
C ILE A 207 7.33 12.29 -6.99
N VAL A 208 7.90 11.16 -6.54
CA VAL A 208 8.83 11.11 -5.39
C VAL A 208 10.03 12.00 -5.65
N LEU A 209 10.67 11.87 -6.81
CA LEU A 209 11.86 12.62 -7.18
C LEU A 209 11.62 14.13 -7.17
N GLU A 210 10.51 14.60 -7.74
CA GLU A 210 10.16 16.02 -7.72
C GLU A 210 9.77 16.53 -6.33
N THR A 211 9.13 15.68 -5.50
CA THR A 211 8.85 15.99 -4.10
C THR A 211 10.14 16.22 -3.33
N VAL A 212 11.13 15.33 -3.47
CA VAL A 212 12.45 15.46 -2.83
C VAL A 212 13.17 16.71 -3.30
N ARG A 213 13.22 16.97 -4.62
CA ARG A 213 13.81 18.21 -5.17
C ARG A 213 13.19 19.46 -4.55
N THR A 214 11.87 19.45 -4.38
CA THR A 214 11.13 20.59 -3.82
C THR A 214 11.41 20.79 -2.33
N LEU A 215 11.45 19.72 -1.54
CA LEU A 215 11.82 19.78 -0.13
C LEU A 215 13.23 20.35 0.06
N VAL A 216 14.20 19.86 -0.72
CA VAL A 216 15.58 20.36 -0.66
C VAL A 216 15.66 21.84 -1.08
N LYS A 217 14.93 22.23 -2.14
CA LYS A 217 14.80 23.65 -2.54
C LYS A 217 14.19 24.51 -1.45
N ASN A 218 13.29 23.95 -0.64
CA ASN A 218 12.67 24.60 0.51
C ASN A 218 13.55 24.57 1.78
N GLY A 219 14.79 24.06 1.69
CA GLY A 219 15.78 24.12 2.76
C GLY A 219 15.76 22.95 3.76
N TYR A 220 15.05 21.86 3.44
CA TYR A 220 15.16 20.61 4.19
C TYR A 220 16.53 19.95 3.94
N ASP A 221 17.11 19.37 4.99
CA ASP A 221 18.29 18.52 4.84
C ASP A 221 17.90 17.20 4.15
N PHE A 222 18.60 16.85 3.08
CA PHE A 222 18.40 15.60 2.35
C PHE A 222 18.54 14.36 3.25
N ASN A 223 19.43 14.40 4.24
CA ASN A 223 19.64 13.29 5.18
C ASN A 223 18.46 13.07 6.13
N ASN A 224 17.55 14.05 6.25
CA ASN A 224 16.33 13.95 7.04
C ASN A 224 15.11 13.55 6.19
N ILE A 225 15.30 13.23 4.90
CA ILE A 225 14.24 12.75 4.01
C ILE A 225 14.46 11.26 3.76
N ALA A 226 13.52 10.43 4.22
CA ALA A 226 13.55 8.99 4.01
C ALA A 226 12.42 8.56 3.08
N VAL A 227 12.66 7.54 2.25
CA VAL A 227 11.68 6.97 1.34
C VAL A 227 11.41 5.52 1.72
N TYR A 228 10.14 5.11 1.79
CA TYR A 228 9.73 3.75 2.10
C TYR A 228 8.70 3.25 1.09
N SER A 229 8.94 2.06 0.54
CA SER A 229 8.06 1.46 -0.46
C SER A 229 6.93 0.65 0.22
N ALA A 230 5.68 1.03 -0.05
CA ALA A 230 4.48 0.30 0.34
C ALA A 230 4.03 -0.62 -0.80
N SER A 231 3.45 -1.78 -0.48
CA SER A 231 3.04 -2.76 -1.52
C SER A 231 2.02 -2.21 -2.52
N GLY A 232 1.23 -1.22 -2.12
CA GLY A 232 0.20 -0.57 -2.92
C GLY A 232 -0.36 0.68 -2.23
N SER A 233 -1.25 1.38 -2.92
CA SER A 233 -1.83 2.62 -2.38
C SER A 233 -2.71 2.39 -1.16
N PHE A 234 -3.36 1.22 -1.06
CA PHE A 234 -4.20 0.87 0.09
C PHE A 234 -3.38 0.73 1.38
N GLU A 235 -2.10 0.34 1.28
CA GLU A 235 -1.22 0.15 2.44
C GLU A 235 -0.57 1.46 2.94
N LEU A 236 -0.61 2.54 2.15
CA LEU A 236 0.00 3.84 2.50
C LEU A 236 -0.46 4.40 3.85
N PRO A 237 -1.77 4.44 4.20
CA PRO A 237 -2.20 4.94 5.50
C PRO A 237 -1.65 4.10 6.67
N GLY A 238 -1.62 2.77 6.51
CA GLY A 238 -1.08 1.88 7.53
C GLY A 238 0.41 2.08 7.76
N LEU A 239 1.18 2.24 6.69
CA LEU A 239 2.61 2.53 6.79
C LEU A 239 2.86 3.93 7.35
N ALA A 240 2.05 4.94 6.99
CA ALA A 240 2.10 6.30 7.56
C ALA A 240 1.90 6.27 9.07
N LYS A 241 0.84 5.61 9.55
CA LYS A 241 0.59 5.46 10.98
C LYS A 241 1.75 4.76 11.69
N TYR A 242 2.25 3.67 11.09
CA TYR A 242 3.36 2.91 11.65
C TYR A 242 4.63 3.75 11.82
N VAL A 243 5.10 4.43 10.77
CA VAL A 243 6.34 5.22 10.86
C VAL A 243 6.17 6.41 11.81
N ILE A 244 5.00 7.03 11.89
CA ILE A 244 4.72 8.11 12.84
C ILE A 244 4.83 7.60 14.28
N ASP A 245 4.16 6.50 14.60
CA ASP A 245 4.15 5.94 15.95
C ASP A 245 5.54 5.43 16.36
N VAL A 246 6.16 4.62 15.51
CA VAL A 246 7.43 3.95 15.81
C VAL A 246 8.59 4.95 15.87
N SER A 247 8.54 6.06 15.12
CA SER A 247 9.53 7.15 15.23
C SER A 247 9.61 7.80 16.61
N ARG A 248 8.58 7.60 17.44
CA ARG A 248 8.43 8.20 18.78
C ARG A 248 8.68 7.21 19.91
N LEU A 249 8.96 5.95 19.58
CA LEU A 249 9.34 4.94 20.57
C LEU A 249 10.83 5.02 20.86
N GLU A 250 11.19 4.94 22.14
CA GLU A 250 12.59 4.83 22.56
C GLU A 250 13.17 3.47 22.18
N GLY A 251 14.44 3.44 21.77
CA GLY A 251 15.18 2.19 21.55
C GLY A 251 14.90 1.45 20.24
N VAL A 252 14.21 2.06 19.28
CA VAL A 252 13.97 1.43 17.95
C VAL A 252 15.26 1.38 17.12
N ASN A 253 15.95 2.51 16.95
CA ASN A 253 17.34 2.57 16.46
C ASN A 253 18.03 3.86 16.93
N GLU A 254 19.36 3.89 16.88
CA GLU A 254 20.20 5.01 17.36
C GLU A 254 19.94 6.33 16.62
N ASN A 255 19.38 6.26 15.41
CA ASN A 255 19.05 7.41 14.56
C ASN A 255 17.54 7.66 14.45
N ASN A 256 16.72 7.03 15.30
CA ASN A 256 15.27 7.08 15.20
C ASN A 256 14.77 8.43 15.70
N ARG A 257 14.73 9.41 14.80
CA ARG A 257 14.20 10.73 15.09
C ARG A 257 12.70 10.76 14.79
N PRO A 258 11.91 11.51 15.58
CA PRO A 258 10.48 11.65 15.32
C PRO A 258 10.21 12.13 13.89
N ILE A 259 9.28 11.46 13.21
CA ILE A 259 8.79 11.90 11.90
C ILE A 259 7.89 13.11 12.11
N ASP A 260 8.23 14.22 11.45
CA ASP A 260 7.53 15.51 11.53
C ASP A 260 6.46 15.65 10.45
N SER A 261 6.59 14.94 9.33
CA SER A 261 5.59 14.91 8.26
C SER A 261 5.72 13.64 7.42
N VAL A 262 4.61 13.21 6.83
CA VAL A 262 4.54 12.08 5.90
C VAL A 262 3.98 12.55 4.56
N VAL A 263 4.57 12.11 3.45
CA VAL A 263 4.02 12.30 2.10
C VAL A 263 3.69 10.93 1.51
N CYS A 264 2.43 10.65 1.22
CA CYS A 264 1.99 9.37 0.66
C CYS A 264 1.76 9.50 -0.85
N ILE A 265 2.54 8.79 -1.66
CA ILE A 265 2.50 8.86 -3.13
C ILE A 265 2.07 7.51 -3.67
N GLY A 266 1.05 7.51 -4.50
CA GLY A 266 0.58 6.31 -5.21
C GLY A 266 -0.32 6.67 -6.37
N SER A 267 -0.52 5.74 -7.29
CA SER A 267 -1.37 5.96 -8.47
C SER A 267 -2.34 4.81 -8.66
N LEU A 268 -3.63 5.14 -8.70
CA LEU A 268 -4.73 4.25 -8.98
C LEU A 268 -5.29 4.59 -10.35
N ILE A 269 -5.10 3.70 -11.32
CA ILE A 269 -5.60 3.86 -12.68
C ILE A 269 -6.91 3.07 -12.81
N LYS A 270 -7.95 3.74 -13.33
CA LYS A 270 -9.27 3.15 -13.53
C LYS A 270 -9.18 1.85 -14.35
N GLY A 271 -9.56 0.75 -13.71
CA GLY A 271 -9.74 -0.54 -14.35
C GLY A 271 -11.19 -0.83 -14.73
N GLY A 272 -11.50 -2.11 -14.95
CA GLY A 272 -12.86 -2.58 -15.30
C GLY A 272 -13.85 -2.66 -14.14
N THR A 273 -13.48 -2.24 -12.92
CA THR A 273 -14.33 -2.30 -11.72
C THR A 273 -14.29 -1.01 -10.93
N LYS A 274 -15.24 -0.85 -10.00
CA LYS A 274 -15.30 0.27 -9.05
C LYS A 274 -14.20 0.23 -7.96
N HIS A 275 -13.41 -0.84 -7.90
CA HIS A 275 -12.36 -1.07 -6.90
C HIS A 275 -11.42 0.13 -6.68
N PHE A 276 -10.95 0.77 -7.77
CA PHE A 276 -10.05 1.92 -7.68
C PHE A 276 -10.65 3.10 -6.90
N LYS A 277 -11.99 3.30 -7.00
CA LYS A 277 -12.70 4.37 -6.31
C LYS A 277 -12.79 4.08 -4.81
N PHE A 278 -13.12 2.85 -4.43
CA PHE A 278 -13.17 2.45 -3.02
C PHE A 278 -11.80 2.58 -2.34
N ILE A 279 -10.71 2.19 -3.03
CA ILE A 279 -9.36 2.40 -2.50
C ILE A 279 -9.08 3.89 -2.33
N GLY A 280 -9.28 4.69 -3.39
CA GLY A 280 -8.98 6.12 -3.35
C GLY A 280 -9.71 6.85 -2.24
N ASP A 281 -11.03 6.68 -2.17
CA ASP A 281 -11.87 7.34 -1.17
C ASP A 281 -11.48 6.88 0.26
N ALA A 282 -11.20 5.59 0.48
CA ALA A 282 -10.88 5.06 1.81
C ALA A 282 -9.49 5.50 2.28
N VAL A 283 -8.51 5.55 1.38
CA VAL A 283 -7.15 6.01 1.65
C VAL A 283 -7.16 7.49 2.06
N GLU A 284 -7.90 8.35 1.34
CA GLU A 284 -8.02 9.77 1.70
C GLU A 284 -8.62 9.95 3.10
N ILE A 285 -9.76 9.30 3.37
CA ILE A 285 -10.41 9.33 4.69
C ILE A 285 -9.45 8.87 5.79
N SER A 286 -8.70 7.80 5.55
CA SER A 286 -7.76 7.26 6.53
C SER A 286 -6.56 8.18 6.79
N LEU A 287 -6.00 8.83 5.76
CA LEU A 287 -4.88 9.77 5.92
C LEU A 287 -5.32 11.05 6.68
N GLU A 288 -6.53 11.54 6.41
CA GLU A 288 -7.13 12.63 7.19
C GLU A 288 -7.33 12.24 8.66
N LYS A 289 -7.85 11.03 8.91
CA LYS A 289 -8.00 10.47 10.26
C LYS A 289 -6.64 10.37 10.98
N ILE A 290 -5.61 9.83 10.32
CA ILE A 290 -4.26 9.72 10.89
C ILE A 290 -3.71 11.11 11.23
N THR A 291 -3.85 12.08 10.33
CA THR A 291 -3.43 13.47 10.59
C THR A 291 -4.13 14.03 11.82
N SER A 292 -5.44 13.80 11.94
CA SER A 292 -6.23 14.28 13.06
C SER A 292 -5.82 13.67 14.40
N ILE A 293 -5.59 12.36 14.45
CA ILE A 293 -5.26 11.66 15.72
C ILE A 293 -3.79 11.85 16.13
N THR A 294 -2.86 11.88 15.17
CA THR A 294 -1.42 11.98 15.46
C THR A 294 -0.92 13.42 15.56
N LYS A 295 -1.67 14.38 14.99
CA LYS A 295 -1.25 15.77 14.77
C LYS A 295 -0.02 15.91 13.86
N ILE A 296 0.35 14.84 13.15
CA ILE A 296 1.42 14.83 12.15
C ILE A 296 0.79 14.86 10.77
N GLN A 297 1.21 15.84 9.97
CA GLN A 297 0.64 16.05 8.65
C GLN A 297 0.93 14.85 7.74
N CYS A 298 -0.12 14.21 7.24
CA CYS A 298 -0.04 13.23 6.16
C CYS A 298 -0.50 13.90 4.86
N VAL A 299 0.43 14.28 4.00
CA VAL A 299 0.14 14.85 2.68
C VAL A 299 -0.23 13.70 1.74
N SER A 300 -1.46 13.70 1.22
CA SER A 300 -1.87 12.74 0.19
C SER A 300 -1.45 13.21 -1.20
N GLY A 301 -0.68 12.37 -1.88
CA GLY A 301 -0.38 12.39 -3.30
C GLY A 301 -0.89 11.15 -4.01
N VAL A 302 -1.99 10.54 -3.51
CA VAL A 302 -2.60 9.36 -4.12
C VAL A 302 -3.50 9.78 -5.29
N LEU A 303 -3.04 9.50 -6.50
CA LEU A 303 -3.74 9.85 -7.73
C LEU A 303 -4.85 8.85 -8.05
N CYS A 304 -6.04 9.35 -8.38
CA CYS A 304 -7.12 8.56 -8.98
C CYS A 304 -7.32 8.98 -10.45
N CYS A 305 -6.67 8.26 -11.37
CA CYS A 305 -6.63 8.60 -12.80
C CYS A 305 -7.58 7.71 -13.60
N LYS A 306 -8.19 8.27 -14.65
CA LYS A 306 -9.03 7.57 -15.62
C LYS A 306 -8.21 6.77 -16.63
N SER A 307 -6.95 7.15 -16.85
CA SER A 307 -6.03 6.48 -17.78
C SER A 307 -4.57 6.57 -17.31
N SER A 308 -3.71 5.74 -17.92
CA SER A 308 -2.25 5.83 -17.72
C SER A 308 -1.70 7.16 -18.22
N ASP A 309 -2.19 7.67 -19.35
CA ASP A 309 -1.80 8.98 -19.90
C ASP A 309 -2.08 10.13 -18.92
N GLU A 310 -3.23 10.12 -18.25
CA GLU A 310 -3.56 11.13 -17.23
C GLU A 310 -2.59 11.05 -16.05
N ALA A 311 -2.23 9.84 -15.61
CA ALA A 311 -1.25 9.64 -14.55
C ALA A 311 0.16 10.12 -14.96
N LYS A 312 0.57 9.88 -16.22
CA LYS A 312 1.83 10.37 -16.78
C LYS A 312 1.90 11.90 -16.78
N LEU A 313 0.80 12.58 -17.16
CA LEU A 313 0.73 14.04 -17.09
C LEU A 313 0.93 14.56 -15.66
N TYR A 314 0.35 13.91 -14.64
CA TYR A 314 0.57 14.28 -13.23
C TYR A 314 2.00 13.99 -12.73
N ALA A 315 2.71 13.07 -13.37
CA ALA A 315 4.13 12.81 -13.12
C ALA A 315 5.06 13.77 -13.86
N GLY A 316 4.53 14.70 -14.66
CA GLY A 316 5.35 15.59 -15.50
C GLY A 316 5.88 14.94 -16.77
N ILE A 317 5.36 13.76 -17.13
CA ILE A 317 5.69 13.06 -18.37
C ILE A 317 4.77 13.55 -19.47
N ASP A 318 5.36 13.99 -20.59
CA ASP A 318 4.61 14.48 -21.74
C ASP A 318 3.85 13.35 -22.45
N VAL A 319 2.61 13.63 -22.87
CA VAL A 319 1.79 12.70 -23.65
C VAL A 319 1.39 13.37 -24.97
N GLY A 320 2.02 12.92 -26.06
CA GLY A 320 1.90 13.57 -27.35
C GLY A 320 2.38 15.02 -27.29
N GLU A 321 1.51 15.96 -27.62
CA GLU A 321 1.79 17.41 -27.53
C GLU A 321 1.44 18.01 -26.15
N THR A 322 0.81 17.22 -25.27
CA THR A 322 0.36 17.71 -23.96
C THR A 322 1.53 17.65 -22.96
N LYS A 323 1.87 18.81 -22.40
CA LYS A 323 2.90 18.92 -21.37
C LYS A 323 2.42 18.44 -20.01
N GLY A 324 3.18 17.55 -19.39
CA GLY A 324 2.92 17.11 -18.02
C GLY A 324 3.24 18.20 -17.00
N VAL A 325 2.58 18.16 -15.85
CA VAL A 325 2.89 18.99 -14.68
C VAL A 325 3.09 18.07 -13.48
N ASN A 326 4.35 17.94 -13.02
CA ASN A 326 4.67 17.05 -11.93
C ASN A 326 4.10 17.59 -10.59
N ILE A 327 3.15 16.84 -10.02
CA ILE A 327 2.48 17.22 -8.78
C ILE A 327 3.38 17.14 -7.54
N GLY A 328 4.52 16.45 -7.61
CA GLY A 328 5.49 16.36 -6.52
C GLY A 328 5.97 17.74 -6.04
N SER A 329 6.02 18.72 -6.94
CA SER A 329 6.28 20.11 -6.59
C SER A 329 5.23 20.71 -5.65
N LYS A 330 3.95 20.36 -5.83
CA LYS A 330 2.88 20.76 -4.93
C LYS A 330 2.99 20.01 -3.61
N LEU A 331 3.25 18.70 -3.64
CA LEU A 331 3.38 17.86 -2.44
C LEU A 331 4.50 18.38 -1.53
N GLY A 332 5.69 18.63 -2.08
CA GLY A 332 6.83 19.16 -1.31
C GLY A 332 6.58 20.55 -0.72
N ASN A 333 5.73 21.37 -1.33
CA ASN A 333 5.32 22.67 -0.78
C ASN A 333 4.25 22.57 0.31
N MET A 334 3.52 21.45 0.38
CA MET A 334 2.53 21.20 1.43
C MET A 334 3.17 20.75 2.74
N VAL A 335 4.42 20.26 2.70
CA VAL A 335 5.19 19.84 3.88
C VAL A 335 5.70 21.08 4.64
N GLY A 336 5.08 21.37 5.78
CA GLY A 336 5.35 22.56 6.61
C GLY A 336 6.27 22.29 7.79
#